data_AF-A0A0S8HDY4-F1
#
_entry.id   AF-A0A0S8HDY4-F1
#
_cell.length_a   1.000
_cell.length_b   1.000
_cell.length_c   1.000
_cell.angle_alpha   90.00
_cell.angle_beta   90.00
_cell.angle_gamma   90.00
#
_symmetry.space_group_name_H-M   'P 1'
#
loop_
_entity.id
_entity.type
_entity.pdbx_description
1 polymer ?
#
loop_
_entity_poly.entity_id
_entity_poly.type
_entity_poly.pdbx_seq_one_letter_code
_entity_poly.pdbx_strand_id
1 'polypeptide(L)'
;MNLKWSSAAAVAVIGVLTGLAWGQCDPVKWSQEPVKIGEWEGFPLFIGWYEESVYYPQMPRVAAADWQCNEPNPVRDLHIWGSYIGWAEPQPPPAPHGFRITFWDDMPVGADPYWPDVWYSHPDQLIHQVWTDTFDVQFLGWSVDPCEPNTITDAFFKYEVVFEPAECFFQQPGNIYWVSVSADYGDLQPSHPWAWNNRKWDEPMIEYGLWGNEGADPAVYADWWCRDDPCEAGPPYDLCFTLTMAIDGDANLDGVVDGLDYNAWSLHYNQPGGWTGGDFNGSGFVDGLDYNLWSLNYGCPRAGEPVPEPASAALLILGCWFIARRRSGS
;
A
#
# COMPACT_ATOMS: atom_id res chain seq x y z
N MET A 1 -45.41 -12.05 19.96
CA MET A 1 -45.38 -11.18 18.76
C MET A 1 -44.67 -9.90 19.16
N ASN A 2 -43.70 -9.48 18.35
CA ASN A 2 -42.80 -8.31 18.47
C ASN A 2 -41.53 -8.51 19.32
N LEU A 3 -40.52 -9.16 18.71
CA LEU A 3 -39.11 -8.88 19.01
C LEU A 3 -38.74 -7.51 18.39
N LYS A 4 -38.17 -6.63 19.21
CA LYS A 4 -37.46 -5.43 18.76
C LYS A 4 -36.01 -5.83 18.49
N TRP A 5 -35.54 -5.63 17.27
CA TRP A 5 -34.12 -5.64 16.95
C TRP A 5 -33.56 -4.25 17.27
N SER A 6 -32.68 -4.16 18.27
CA SER A 6 -31.84 -2.98 18.47
C SER A 6 -30.53 -3.22 17.73
N SER A 7 -30.23 -2.34 16.78
CA SER A 7 -29.00 -2.30 16.02
C SER A 7 -27.79 -2.33 16.96
N ALA A 8 -26.90 -3.31 16.77
CA ALA A 8 -25.58 -3.28 17.36
C ALA A 8 -24.82 -2.10 16.77
N ALA A 9 -24.39 -1.17 17.62
CA ALA A 9 -23.40 -0.18 17.24
C ALA A 9 -22.10 -0.94 16.93
N ALA A 10 -21.57 -0.79 15.73
CA ALA A 10 -20.21 -1.17 15.42
C ALA A 10 -19.29 -0.33 16.32
N VAL A 11 -18.78 -0.94 17.38
CA VAL A 11 -17.66 -0.39 18.13
C VAL A 11 -16.44 -0.66 17.26
N ALA A 12 -15.98 0.35 16.54
CA ALA A 12 -14.63 0.33 15.99
C ALA A 12 -13.69 0.24 17.19
N VAL A 13 -13.15 -0.95 17.42
CA VAL A 13 -12.02 -1.13 18.33
C VAL A 13 -10.87 -0.43 17.62
N ILE A 14 -10.50 0.75 18.11
CA ILE A 14 -9.20 1.35 17.78
C ILE A 14 -8.17 0.39 18.38
N GLY A 15 -7.75 -0.58 17.57
CA GLY A 15 -6.56 -1.35 17.84
C GLY A 15 -5.41 -0.36 17.77
N VAL A 16 -4.84 -0.02 18.93
CA VAL A 16 -3.44 0.38 18.96
C VAL A 16 -2.67 -0.92 18.75
N LEU A 17 -2.60 -1.37 17.50
CA LEU A 17 -1.63 -2.38 17.12
C LEU A 17 -0.29 -1.67 17.18
N THR A 18 0.49 -2.12 18.15
CA THR A 18 1.91 -1.85 18.27
C THR A 18 2.54 -2.09 16.91
N GLY A 19 3.10 -1.04 16.30
CA GLY A 19 3.91 -1.20 15.10
C GLY A 19 4.90 -2.32 15.34
N LEU A 20 4.79 -3.39 14.55
CA LEU A 20 5.84 -4.38 14.47
C LEU A 20 7.10 -3.60 14.10
N ALA A 21 8.15 -3.75 14.89
CA ALA A 21 9.44 -3.16 14.60
C ALA A 21 9.92 -3.78 13.28
N TRP A 22 9.77 -3.03 12.17
CA TRP A 22 10.26 -3.39 10.83
C TRP A 22 11.78 -3.59 10.90
N GLY A 23 12.18 -4.84 11.09
CA GLY A 23 13.55 -5.23 11.37
C GLY A 23 14.03 -6.24 10.34
N GLN A 24 14.91 -5.80 9.44
CA GLN A 24 15.85 -6.60 8.64
C GLN A 24 15.29 -7.75 7.76
N CYS A 25 13.99 -8.04 7.80
CA CYS A 25 13.39 -9.24 7.22
C CYS A 25 12.17 -8.94 6.33
N ASP A 26 11.68 -7.70 6.22
CA ASP A 26 10.70 -7.33 5.20
C ASP A 26 11.44 -6.66 4.03
N PRO A 27 11.73 -7.41 2.95
CA PRO A 27 12.51 -6.87 1.87
C PRO A 27 11.65 -5.91 1.03
N VAL A 28 12.14 -4.69 0.86
CA VAL A 28 11.49 -3.67 0.02
C VAL A 28 11.73 -4.01 -1.45
N LYS A 29 10.65 -4.10 -2.20
CA LYS A 29 10.66 -4.32 -3.66
C LYS A 29 10.78 -3.01 -4.43
N TRP A 30 9.97 -2.06 -4.02
CA TRP A 30 9.91 -0.71 -4.57
C TRP A 30 9.48 0.23 -3.47
N SER A 31 10.02 1.45 -3.45
CA SER A 31 9.58 2.44 -2.48
C SER A 31 9.66 3.85 -3.03
N GLN A 32 8.52 4.51 -3.02
CA GLN A 32 8.30 5.92 -3.30
C GLN A 32 7.50 6.52 -2.14
N GLU A 33 8.14 6.69 -1.00
CA GLU A 33 7.48 7.21 0.20
C GLU A 33 7.12 8.71 0.05
N PRO A 34 6.11 9.21 0.78
CA PRO A 34 5.78 10.62 0.85
C PRO A 34 6.91 11.50 1.38
N VAL A 35 6.93 12.77 0.98
CA VAL A 35 7.96 13.73 1.41
C VAL A 35 7.50 14.49 2.65
N LYS A 36 8.11 14.21 3.81
CA LYS A 36 7.92 15.00 5.03
C LYS A 36 8.68 16.33 4.90
N ILE A 37 7.98 17.45 5.09
CA ILE A 37 8.52 18.81 4.99
C ILE A 37 8.63 19.52 6.35
N GLY A 38 8.02 18.98 7.39
CA GLY A 38 8.05 19.60 8.72
C GLY A 38 7.08 18.95 9.69
N GLU A 39 6.59 19.76 10.62
CA GLU A 39 5.61 19.35 11.62
C GLU A 39 4.59 20.47 11.84
N TRP A 40 3.33 20.10 12.05
CA TRP A 40 2.23 20.99 12.41
C TRP A 40 1.40 20.38 13.53
N GLU A 41 1.12 21.17 14.56
CA GLU A 41 0.43 20.73 15.79
C GLU A 41 1.03 19.47 16.46
N GLY A 42 2.35 19.27 16.31
CA GLY A 42 3.05 18.11 16.88
C GLY A 42 2.96 16.84 16.04
N PHE A 43 2.38 16.91 14.84
CA PHE A 43 2.32 15.82 13.88
C PHE A 43 3.19 16.11 12.65
N PRO A 44 3.73 15.08 11.97
CA PRO A 44 4.34 15.22 10.66
C PRO A 44 3.51 16.02 9.66
N LEU A 45 4.19 16.86 8.87
CA LEU A 45 3.62 17.60 7.75
C LEU A 45 4.26 17.09 6.44
N PHE A 46 3.43 16.68 5.49
CA PHE A 46 3.81 16.15 4.19
C PHE A 46 3.46 17.12 3.06
N ILE A 47 4.11 16.99 1.91
CA ILE A 47 3.80 17.75 0.70
C ILE A 47 3.33 16.83 -0.43
N GLY A 48 2.25 17.22 -1.10
CA GLY A 48 1.64 16.49 -2.22
C GLY A 48 0.17 16.83 -2.36
N TRP A 49 -0.42 16.55 -3.51
CA TRP A 49 -1.89 16.57 -3.68
C TRP A 49 -2.44 15.14 -3.65
N TYR A 50 -3.74 15.04 -3.95
CA TYR A 50 -4.52 13.83 -3.86
C TYR A 50 -5.23 13.51 -5.17
N GLU A 51 -4.96 12.33 -5.72
CA GLU A 51 -5.60 11.86 -6.94
C GLU A 51 -6.79 10.98 -6.59
N GLU A 52 -8.00 11.37 -7.00
CA GLU A 52 -9.21 10.61 -6.68
C GLU A 52 -9.11 9.22 -7.30
N SER A 53 -9.15 8.19 -6.45
CA SER A 53 -9.04 6.82 -6.92
C SER A 53 -10.08 5.94 -6.22
N VAL A 54 -11.26 5.91 -6.83
CA VAL A 54 -12.46 5.26 -6.31
C VAL A 54 -13.06 4.33 -7.36
N TYR A 55 -13.35 3.11 -6.94
CA TYR A 55 -14.02 2.13 -7.77
C TYR A 55 -15.53 2.40 -7.80
N TYR A 56 -15.99 3.09 -8.84
CA TYR A 56 -17.41 3.18 -9.17
C TYR A 56 -17.72 2.15 -10.28
N PRO A 57 -18.61 1.17 -10.06
CA PRO A 57 -18.83 0.08 -11.03
C PRO A 57 -19.22 0.54 -12.45
N GLN A 58 -19.78 1.74 -12.60
CA GLN A 58 -20.18 2.30 -13.90
C GLN A 58 -19.19 3.34 -14.45
N MET A 59 -18.35 3.95 -13.61
CA MET A 59 -17.46 5.07 -13.96
C MET A 59 -16.21 5.09 -13.05
N PRO A 60 -15.38 4.03 -13.04
CA PRO A 60 -14.25 3.99 -12.11
C PRO A 60 -13.24 5.10 -12.42
N ARG A 61 -12.75 5.76 -11.38
CA ARG A 61 -11.63 6.70 -11.42
C ARG A 61 -10.49 6.04 -10.68
N VAL A 62 -9.39 5.74 -11.35
CA VAL A 62 -8.38 4.87 -10.75
C VAL A 62 -7.00 5.40 -11.10
N ALA A 63 -6.21 5.76 -10.11
CA ALA A 63 -4.81 6.12 -10.34
C ALA A 63 -3.95 4.84 -10.39
N ALA A 64 -2.88 4.85 -11.19
CA ALA A 64 -1.89 3.78 -11.19
C ALA A 64 -0.47 4.36 -11.21
N ALA A 65 0.48 3.57 -10.75
CA ALA A 65 1.90 3.90 -10.86
C ALA A 65 2.67 2.65 -11.23
N ASP A 66 3.79 2.84 -11.91
CA ASP A 66 4.67 1.77 -12.33
C ASP A 66 5.81 1.52 -11.35
N TRP A 67 6.43 0.36 -11.49
CA TRP A 67 7.73 0.08 -10.91
C TRP A 67 8.53 -0.85 -11.82
N GLN A 68 9.84 -0.65 -11.82
CA GLN A 68 10.77 -1.60 -12.43
C GLN A 68 10.96 -2.80 -11.49
N CYS A 69 10.57 -3.99 -11.94
CA CYS A 69 10.88 -5.23 -11.25
C CYS A 69 12.34 -5.64 -11.49
N ASN A 70 13.11 -5.78 -10.41
CA ASN A 70 14.52 -6.20 -10.48
C ASN A 70 14.77 -7.58 -9.85
N GLU A 71 13.79 -8.14 -9.15
CA GLU A 71 13.95 -9.34 -8.33
C GLU A 71 12.75 -10.29 -8.49
N PRO A 72 12.94 -11.61 -8.38
CA PRO A 72 11.90 -12.59 -8.68
C PRO A 72 10.89 -12.78 -7.53
N ASN A 73 11.21 -12.31 -6.33
CA ASN A 73 10.39 -12.46 -5.14
C ASN A 73 8.96 -11.93 -5.39
N PRO A 74 7.91 -12.68 -5.03
CA PRO A 74 6.55 -12.19 -5.22
C PRO A 74 6.27 -10.96 -4.35
N VAL A 75 5.48 -10.01 -4.85
CA VAL A 75 4.94 -8.91 -4.04
C VAL A 75 3.98 -9.51 -3.00
N ARG A 76 4.17 -9.14 -1.74
CA ARG A 76 3.43 -9.70 -0.61
C ARG A 76 2.67 -8.64 0.18
N ASP A 77 3.15 -7.42 0.19
CA ASP A 77 2.48 -6.35 0.90
C ASP A 77 2.61 -5.02 0.15
N LEU A 78 1.61 -4.16 0.38
CA LEU A 78 1.45 -2.87 -0.25
C LEU A 78 1.18 -1.82 0.84
N HIS A 79 2.07 -0.84 0.92
CA HIS A 79 1.85 0.39 1.66
C HIS A 79 1.45 1.51 0.71
N ILE A 80 0.33 2.16 1.01
CA ILE A 80 -0.16 3.32 0.29
C ILE A 80 -0.40 4.48 1.24
N TRP A 81 -0.26 5.69 0.70
CA TRP A 81 -0.58 6.90 1.43
C TRP A 81 -1.68 7.66 0.71
N GLY A 82 -2.58 8.24 1.48
CA GLY A 82 -3.71 8.94 0.91
C GLY A 82 -4.45 9.76 1.94
N SER A 83 -5.47 10.44 1.44
CA SER A 83 -6.40 11.20 2.25
C SER A 83 -7.81 11.06 1.70
N TYR A 84 -8.73 11.84 2.25
CA TYR A 84 -10.07 12.02 1.78
C TYR A 84 -10.20 13.46 1.35
N ILE A 85 -10.65 13.69 0.11
CA ILE A 85 -10.64 15.03 -0.49
C ILE A 85 -11.41 16.02 0.39
N GLY A 86 -10.73 17.09 0.84
CA GLY A 86 -11.31 18.16 1.66
C GLY A 86 -11.54 17.75 3.11
N TRP A 87 -10.78 16.79 3.63
CA TRP A 87 -10.95 16.25 4.98
C TRP A 87 -9.76 16.61 5.87
N ALA A 88 -10.00 17.49 6.84
CA ALA A 88 -8.97 18.00 7.75
C ALA A 88 -9.18 17.53 9.21
N GLU A 89 -9.59 16.28 9.40
CA GLU A 89 -9.79 15.69 10.75
C GLU A 89 -8.97 14.39 10.91
N PRO A 90 -8.40 14.11 12.11
CA PRO A 90 -7.55 12.93 12.31
C PRO A 90 -8.28 11.59 12.24
N GLN A 91 -9.60 11.60 12.41
CA GLN A 91 -10.43 10.41 12.24
C GLN A 91 -10.90 10.36 10.78
N PRO A 92 -10.82 9.21 10.11
CA PRO A 92 -11.34 9.11 8.75
C PRO A 92 -12.85 9.47 8.72
N PRO A 93 -13.35 10.04 7.61
CA PRO A 93 -14.78 10.17 7.34
C PRO A 93 -15.37 8.75 7.14
N PRO A 94 -16.59 8.54 6.60
CA PRO A 94 -16.99 7.20 6.20
C PRO A 94 -15.90 6.58 5.31
N ALA A 95 -15.16 5.63 5.88
CA ALA A 95 -14.01 5.00 5.24
C ALA A 95 -14.50 4.06 4.14
N PRO A 96 -13.66 3.77 3.13
CA PRO A 96 -13.99 2.73 2.17
C PRO A 96 -14.20 1.39 2.91
N HIS A 97 -15.08 0.56 2.35
CA HIS A 97 -15.28 -0.82 2.82
C HIS A 97 -14.05 -1.69 2.55
N GLY A 98 -13.25 -1.30 1.56
CA GLY A 98 -12.13 -2.07 1.08
C GLY A 98 -11.38 -1.36 -0.04
N PHE A 99 -10.36 -2.04 -0.55
CA PHE A 99 -9.63 -1.61 -1.73
C PHE A 99 -9.64 -2.71 -2.78
N ARG A 100 -9.77 -2.28 -4.04
CA ARG A 100 -9.40 -3.08 -5.20
C ARG A 100 -7.99 -2.71 -5.61
N ILE A 101 -7.11 -3.69 -5.64
CA ILE A 101 -5.72 -3.58 -6.08
C ILE A 101 -5.56 -4.39 -7.34
N THR A 102 -4.97 -3.81 -8.37
CA THR A 102 -4.79 -4.45 -9.69
C THR A 102 -3.38 -4.28 -10.16
N PHE A 103 -2.82 -5.32 -10.78
CA PHE A 103 -1.51 -5.28 -11.39
C PHE A 103 -1.58 -5.54 -12.89
N TRP A 104 -0.78 -4.80 -13.64
CA TRP A 104 -0.80 -4.77 -15.11
C TRP A 104 0.62 -4.93 -15.65
N ASP A 105 0.75 -5.48 -16.85
CA ASP A 105 1.98 -5.32 -17.63
C ASP A 105 2.07 -3.92 -18.25
N ASP A 106 3.27 -3.60 -18.75
CA ASP A 106 3.61 -2.31 -19.30
C ASP A 106 3.30 -2.22 -20.80
N MET A 107 2.64 -1.14 -21.23
CA MET A 107 2.65 -0.64 -22.59
C MET A 107 3.77 0.40 -22.73
N PRO A 108 4.90 0.08 -23.38
CA PRO A 108 6.00 1.03 -23.52
C PRO A 108 5.63 2.21 -24.41
N VAL A 109 6.33 3.34 -24.22
CA VAL A 109 6.19 4.54 -25.06
C VAL A 109 6.26 4.20 -26.55
N GLY A 110 5.24 4.61 -27.31
CA GLY A 110 5.15 4.41 -28.75
C GLY A 110 4.87 2.97 -29.20
N ALA A 111 4.60 2.04 -28.28
CA ALA A 111 4.22 0.66 -28.59
C ALA A 111 2.70 0.48 -28.77
N ASP A 112 1.87 1.41 -28.26
CA ASP A 112 0.41 1.33 -28.36
C ASP A 112 -0.05 1.42 -29.83
N PRO A 113 -0.73 0.38 -30.37
CA PRO A 113 -1.17 0.37 -31.77
C PRO A 113 -2.36 1.30 -32.05
N TYR A 114 -3.12 1.69 -31.03
CA TYR A 114 -4.23 2.63 -31.11
C TYR A 114 -3.77 4.08 -30.91
N TRP A 115 -2.75 4.28 -30.08
CA TRP A 115 -2.22 5.60 -29.73
C TRP A 115 -0.70 5.72 -29.91
N PRO A 116 -0.16 5.55 -31.13
CA PRO A 116 1.28 5.44 -31.36
C PRO A 116 2.09 6.71 -31.05
N ASP A 117 1.43 7.86 -30.87
CA ASP A 117 2.06 9.15 -30.58
C ASP A 117 2.11 9.47 -29.07
N VAL A 118 1.65 8.57 -28.19
CA VAL A 118 1.77 8.76 -26.73
C VAL A 118 3.23 8.75 -26.32
N TRP A 119 3.61 9.75 -25.52
CA TRP A 119 5.00 9.98 -25.10
C TRP A 119 5.31 9.38 -23.72
N TYR A 120 4.35 8.64 -23.16
CA TYR A 120 4.43 8.00 -21.85
C TYR A 120 4.08 6.50 -21.96
N SER A 121 4.63 5.68 -21.07
CA SER A 121 4.20 4.30 -20.86
C SER A 121 2.92 4.28 -20.04
N HIS A 122 2.15 3.20 -20.10
CA HIS A 122 0.93 3.05 -19.32
C HIS A 122 0.58 1.57 -19.12
N PRO A 123 -0.37 1.24 -18.23
CA PRO A 123 -0.87 -0.13 -18.11
C PRO A 123 -1.44 -0.68 -19.43
N ASP A 124 -1.20 -1.97 -19.70
CA ASP A 124 -1.78 -2.71 -20.84
C ASP A 124 -2.84 -3.73 -20.37
N GLN A 125 -2.43 -4.95 -20.03
CA GLN A 125 -3.29 -6.06 -19.66
C GLN A 125 -3.34 -6.25 -18.15
N LEU A 126 -4.54 -6.42 -17.62
CA LEU A 126 -4.74 -6.84 -16.24
C LEU A 126 -4.21 -8.26 -16.07
N ILE A 127 -3.13 -8.43 -15.31
CA ILE A 127 -2.48 -9.73 -15.10
C ILE A 127 -2.68 -10.28 -13.69
N HIS A 128 -3.08 -9.44 -12.73
CA HIS A 128 -3.42 -9.87 -11.36
C HIS A 128 -4.36 -8.90 -10.66
N GLN A 129 -5.16 -9.38 -9.71
CA GLN A 129 -6.04 -8.53 -8.91
C GLN A 129 -6.27 -9.09 -7.51
N VAL A 130 -6.45 -8.17 -6.56
CA VAL A 130 -6.76 -8.44 -5.15
C VAL A 130 -7.92 -7.55 -4.73
N TRP A 131 -8.85 -8.13 -3.99
CA TRP A 131 -9.92 -7.41 -3.31
C TRP A 131 -9.75 -7.62 -1.83
N THR A 132 -9.58 -6.54 -1.08
CA THR A 132 -9.42 -6.61 0.38
C THR A 132 -10.43 -5.72 1.09
N ASP A 133 -11.01 -6.23 2.16
CA ASP A 133 -11.74 -5.48 3.19
C ASP A 133 -10.95 -5.38 4.50
N THR A 134 -9.73 -5.92 4.51
CA THR A 134 -8.86 -6.06 5.67
C THR A 134 -7.54 -5.35 5.40
N PHE A 135 -7.33 -4.24 6.09
CA PHE A 135 -6.14 -3.40 5.97
C PHE A 135 -5.93 -2.62 7.28
N ASP A 136 -4.68 -2.32 7.58
CA ASP A 136 -4.36 -1.40 8.68
C ASP A 136 -4.42 0.04 8.16
N VAL A 137 -4.88 0.96 9.01
CA VAL A 137 -4.93 2.40 8.70
C VAL A 137 -4.39 3.21 9.87
N GLN A 138 -3.49 4.14 9.56
CA GLN A 138 -2.86 5.01 10.55
C GLN A 138 -2.92 6.47 10.11
N PHE A 139 -3.45 7.33 10.98
CA PHE A 139 -3.26 8.77 10.84
C PHE A 139 -1.79 9.12 11.15
N LEU A 140 -1.12 9.73 10.17
CA LEU A 140 0.29 10.11 10.27
C LEU A 140 0.48 11.61 10.52
N GLY A 141 -0.49 12.45 10.16
CA GLY A 141 -0.38 13.89 10.32
C GLY A 141 -1.12 14.64 9.23
N TRP A 142 -0.46 15.63 8.64
CA TRP A 142 -1.13 16.61 7.79
C TRP A 142 -0.39 16.79 6.48
N SER A 143 -1.06 17.40 5.52
CA SER A 143 -0.50 17.66 4.20
C SER A 143 -0.71 19.11 3.77
N VAL A 144 0.16 19.56 2.87
CA VAL A 144 -0.02 20.79 2.10
C VAL A 144 0.00 20.45 0.62
N ASP A 145 -0.94 21.04 -0.11
CA ASP A 145 -0.93 21.03 -1.56
C ASP A 145 0.22 21.91 -2.08
N PRO A 146 1.08 21.42 -2.99
CA PRO A 146 2.14 22.22 -3.61
C PRO A 146 1.66 23.51 -4.29
N CYS A 147 0.43 23.54 -4.81
CA CYS A 147 -0.21 24.70 -5.44
C CYS A 147 -0.65 25.74 -4.40
N GLU A 148 -0.92 25.29 -3.17
CA GLU A 148 -1.35 26.11 -2.04
C GLU A 148 -0.45 25.87 -0.81
N PRO A 149 0.87 26.13 -0.89
CA PRO A 149 1.85 25.65 0.10
C PRO A 149 1.72 26.33 1.48
N ASN A 150 0.84 27.33 1.61
CA ASN A 150 0.54 28.03 2.86
C ASN A 150 -0.78 27.58 3.51
N THR A 151 -1.49 26.64 2.88
CA THR A 151 -2.76 26.09 3.34
C THR A 151 -2.54 24.63 3.71
N ILE A 152 -2.89 24.26 4.93
CA ILE A 152 -2.98 22.85 5.31
C ILE A 152 -4.29 22.35 4.73
N THR A 153 -4.20 21.34 3.87
CA THR A 153 -5.32 20.94 3.04
C THR A 153 -6.05 19.77 3.66
N ASP A 154 -5.32 18.70 4.00
CA ASP A 154 -5.96 17.44 4.39
C ASP A 154 -5.17 16.65 5.44
N ALA A 155 -5.89 15.83 6.19
CA ALA A 155 -5.35 14.79 7.06
C ALA A 155 -4.56 13.76 6.23
N PHE A 156 -3.52 13.15 6.79
CA PHE A 156 -2.65 12.24 6.05
C PHE A 156 -2.69 10.84 6.66
N PHE A 157 -3.02 9.84 5.87
CA PHE A 157 -3.15 8.46 6.31
C PHE A 157 -2.20 7.53 5.57
N LYS A 158 -1.69 6.52 6.28
CA LYS A 158 -1.05 5.33 5.70
C LYS A 158 -2.02 4.17 5.77
N TYR A 159 -2.09 3.39 4.70
CA TYR A 159 -2.78 2.11 4.67
C TYR A 159 -1.77 1.01 4.36
N GLU A 160 -1.90 -0.12 5.04
CA GLU A 160 -1.06 -1.30 4.87
C GLU A 160 -1.94 -2.50 4.53
N VAL A 161 -1.60 -3.17 3.43
CA VAL A 161 -2.34 -4.31 2.90
C VAL A 161 -1.37 -5.47 2.73
N VAL A 162 -1.53 -6.49 3.57
CA VAL A 162 -0.80 -7.76 3.44
C VAL A 162 -1.65 -8.73 2.63
N PHE A 163 -1.07 -9.31 1.58
CA PHE A 163 -1.73 -10.28 0.72
C PHE A 163 -1.72 -11.68 1.33
N GLU A 164 -2.83 -12.41 1.18
CA GLU A 164 -2.85 -13.84 1.46
C GLU A 164 -1.90 -14.58 0.49
N PRO A 165 -1.40 -15.78 0.83
CA PRO A 165 -0.50 -16.55 -0.04
C PRO A 165 -0.96 -16.68 -1.50
N ALA A 166 -2.28 -16.82 -1.72
CA ALA A 166 -2.87 -16.95 -3.04
C ALA A 166 -3.02 -15.61 -3.80
N GLU A 167 -2.89 -14.50 -3.09
CA GLU A 167 -3.03 -13.13 -3.59
C GLU A 167 -1.67 -12.47 -3.87
N CYS A 168 -0.57 -13.09 -3.44
CA CYS A 168 0.78 -12.65 -3.78
C CYS A 168 1.00 -12.56 -5.30
N PHE A 169 1.63 -11.48 -5.75
CA PHE A 169 1.85 -11.23 -7.17
C PHE A 169 3.24 -11.70 -7.62
N PHE A 170 3.27 -12.75 -8.42
CA PHE A 170 4.48 -13.31 -9.01
C PHE A 170 4.82 -12.61 -10.32
N GLN A 171 6.09 -12.24 -10.48
CA GLN A 171 6.54 -11.39 -11.57
C GLN A 171 8.00 -11.66 -11.94
N GLN A 172 8.39 -11.28 -13.15
CA GLN A 172 9.73 -11.59 -13.69
C GLN A 172 10.66 -10.37 -13.60
N PRO A 173 11.92 -10.55 -13.17
CA PRO A 173 12.93 -9.50 -13.22
C PRO A 173 13.15 -8.95 -14.63
N GLY A 174 13.36 -7.64 -14.74
CA GLY A 174 13.62 -6.93 -15.99
C GLY A 174 12.40 -6.32 -16.67
N ASN A 175 11.18 -6.62 -16.19
CA ASN A 175 9.95 -6.02 -16.69
C ASN A 175 9.51 -4.82 -15.83
N ILE A 176 8.77 -3.90 -16.46
CA ILE A 176 8.00 -2.87 -15.77
C ILE A 176 6.60 -3.43 -15.53
N TYR A 177 6.04 -3.13 -14.36
CA TYR A 177 4.67 -3.47 -14.01
C TYR A 177 3.98 -2.25 -13.43
N TRP A 178 2.65 -2.24 -13.49
CA TRP A 178 1.82 -1.16 -12.96
C TRP A 178 0.94 -1.67 -11.81
N VAL A 179 0.77 -0.85 -10.78
CA VAL A 179 -0.17 -1.09 -9.67
C VAL A 179 -1.21 0.01 -9.67
N SER A 180 -2.47 -0.36 -9.57
CA SER A 180 -3.58 0.56 -9.35
C SER A 180 -4.30 0.20 -8.05
N VAL A 181 -4.73 1.21 -7.32
CA VAL A 181 -5.47 1.05 -6.06
C VAL A 181 -6.69 1.93 -6.09
N SER A 182 -7.86 1.33 -5.91
CA SER A 182 -9.12 2.06 -5.89
C SER A 182 -9.93 1.70 -4.65
N ALA A 183 -10.41 2.73 -3.97
CA ALA A 183 -11.27 2.59 -2.80
C ALA A 183 -12.66 2.11 -3.20
N ASP A 184 -13.19 1.11 -2.50
CA ASP A 184 -14.55 0.60 -2.71
C ASP A 184 -15.48 1.12 -1.61
N TYR A 185 -16.53 1.83 -2.01
CA TYR A 185 -17.59 2.32 -1.13
C TYR A 185 -18.92 1.57 -1.34
N GLY A 186 -18.93 0.52 -2.18
CA GLY A 186 -20.13 -0.14 -2.65
C GLY A 186 -21.02 0.83 -3.45
N ASP A 187 -22.29 0.93 -3.08
CA ASP A 187 -23.24 1.85 -3.70
C ASP A 187 -23.18 3.28 -3.13
N LEU A 188 -22.31 3.54 -2.15
CA LEU A 188 -22.20 4.86 -1.52
C LEU A 188 -21.36 5.80 -2.39
N GLN A 189 -21.88 7.00 -2.64
CA GLN A 189 -21.09 8.11 -3.15
C GLN A 189 -20.56 8.94 -1.97
N PRO A 190 -19.26 8.86 -1.63
CA PRO A 190 -18.71 9.56 -0.49
C PRO A 190 -18.67 11.08 -0.74
N SER A 191 -18.94 11.88 0.29
CA SER A 191 -18.77 13.34 0.22
C SER A 191 -17.30 13.77 0.26
N HIS A 192 -16.44 12.90 0.81
CA HIS A 192 -15.00 13.03 0.86
C HIS A 192 -14.42 11.72 0.31
N PRO A 193 -14.33 11.55 -1.02
CA PRO A 193 -13.78 10.35 -1.63
C PRO A 193 -12.31 10.17 -1.24
N TRP A 194 -11.90 8.91 -1.09
CA TRP A 194 -10.49 8.56 -0.89
C TRP A 194 -9.69 8.93 -2.14
N ALA A 195 -8.46 9.38 -1.89
CA ALA A 195 -7.56 9.80 -2.93
C ALA A 195 -6.11 9.47 -2.56
N TRP A 196 -5.37 9.00 -3.56
CA TRP A 196 -3.99 8.54 -3.43
C TRP A 196 -3.07 9.76 -3.40
N ASN A 197 -2.21 9.83 -2.40
CA ASN A 197 -1.21 10.89 -2.32
C ASN A 197 -0.14 10.74 -3.41
N ASN A 198 0.34 11.87 -3.91
CA ASN A 198 1.50 11.96 -4.79
C ASN A 198 2.63 12.79 -4.18
N ARG A 199 3.77 12.76 -4.86
CA ARG A 199 4.94 13.59 -4.58
C ARG A 199 5.62 14.01 -5.87
N LYS A 200 6.40 15.08 -5.79
CA LYS A 200 7.32 15.44 -6.88
C LYS A 200 8.32 14.31 -7.10
N TRP A 201 8.50 13.92 -8.36
CA TRP A 201 9.39 12.85 -8.77
C TRP A 201 10.15 13.23 -10.06
N ASP A 202 11.18 12.46 -10.40
CA ASP A 202 11.96 12.71 -11.62
C ASP A 202 11.30 12.11 -12.88
N GLU A 203 10.26 11.27 -12.73
CA GLU A 203 9.45 10.64 -13.79
C GLU A 203 7.94 10.92 -13.59
N PRO A 204 7.12 11.00 -14.68
CA PRO A 204 5.70 11.38 -14.59
C PRO A 204 4.74 10.30 -14.12
N MET A 205 3.80 10.69 -13.26
CA MET A 205 2.59 9.93 -12.93
C MET A 205 1.74 9.72 -14.16
N ILE A 206 1.13 8.53 -14.25
CA ILE A 206 0.06 8.25 -15.18
C ILE A 206 -1.22 8.00 -14.41
N GLU A 207 -2.23 8.84 -14.61
CA GLU A 207 -3.55 8.58 -14.04
C GLU A 207 -4.39 7.80 -15.04
N TYR A 208 -5.35 7.06 -14.53
CA TYR A 208 -6.50 6.69 -15.30
C TYR A 208 -7.76 7.40 -14.85
N GLY A 209 -8.32 8.15 -15.80
CA GLY A 209 -9.69 8.61 -15.75
C GLY A 209 -10.43 8.07 -16.95
N LEU A 210 -11.42 7.18 -16.74
CA LEU A 210 -12.46 6.95 -17.74
C LEU A 210 -13.31 8.22 -17.89
N TRP A 211 -12.84 9.18 -18.67
CA TRP A 211 -13.75 10.12 -19.31
C TRP A 211 -14.08 9.57 -20.69
N GLY A 212 -14.95 8.55 -20.76
CA GLY A 212 -15.50 8.23 -22.07
C GLY A 212 -16.22 6.92 -22.33
N ASN A 213 -16.28 5.93 -21.42
CA ASN A 213 -17.12 4.75 -21.68
C ASN A 213 -17.73 4.16 -20.42
N GLU A 214 -19.01 4.51 -20.21
CA GLU A 214 -19.92 3.88 -19.27
C GLU A 214 -19.95 2.36 -19.51
N GLY A 215 -19.50 1.57 -18.51
CA GLY A 215 -19.72 0.12 -18.46
C GLY A 215 -18.75 -0.78 -19.23
N ALA A 216 -17.56 -0.30 -19.63
CA ALA A 216 -16.50 -1.18 -20.10
C ALA A 216 -15.77 -1.83 -18.91
N ASP A 217 -15.48 -3.12 -19.01
CA ASP A 217 -14.52 -3.79 -18.13
C ASP A 217 -13.16 -3.09 -18.33
N PRO A 218 -12.53 -2.55 -17.27
CA PRO A 218 -11.23 -1.90 -17.37
C PRO A 218 -10.13 -2.81 -17.94
N ALA A 219 -10.32 -4.14 -17.96
CA ALA A 219 -9.42 -5.07 -18.65
C ALA A 219 -9.54 -5.06 -20.19
N VAL A 220 -10.48 -4.30 -20.77
CA VAL A 220 -10.81 -4.35 -22.22
C VAL A 220 -10.71 -2.99 -22.90
N TYR A 221 -10.99 -1.88 -22.20
CA TYR A 221 -10.89 -0.52 -22.75
C TYR A 221 -10.50 0.48 -21.66
N ALA A 222 -9.21 0.58 -21.39
CA ALA A 222 -8.69 1.59 -20.48
C ALA A 222 -8.00 2.74 -21.27
N ASP A 223 -8.48 3.98 -21.11
CA ASP A 223 -7.84 5.20 -21.63
C ASP A 223 -6.97 5.82 -20.52
N TRP A 224 -5.67 5.52 -20.53
CA TRP A 224 -4.70 6.00 -19.53
C TRP A 224 -4.12 7.35 -19.96
N TRP A 225 -4.14 8.33 -19.06
CA TRP A 225 -3.65 9.68 -19.33
C TRP A 225 -2.60 10.10 -18.32
N CYS A 226 -1.41 10.48 -18.81
CA CYS A 226 -0.45 11.20 -17.99
C CYS A 226 -1.10 12.44 -17.38
N ARG A 227 -0.84 12.70 -16.10
CA ARG A 227 -1.29 13.95 -15.48
C ARG A 227 -0.14 14.93 -15.38
N ASP A 228 -0.43 16.14 -15.86
CA ASP A 228 0.45 17.26 -15.70
C ASP A 228 0.47 17.75 -14.25
N ASP A 229 1.59 18.38 -13.86
CA ASP A 229 1.68 19.15 -12.63
C ASP A 229 0.64 20.32 -12.67
N PRO A 230 -0.34 20.37 -11.75
CA PRO A 230 -1.35 21.40 -11.68
C PRO A 230 -0.79 22.76 -11.19
N CYS A 231 0.44 22.80 -10.67
CA CYS A 231 1.03 23.96 -9.99
C CYS A 231 2.12 24.66 -10.81
N GLU A 232 2.95 23.91 -11.55
CA GLU A 232 4.09 24.45 -12.29
C GLU A 232 4.33 23.76 -13.65
N ALA A 233 5.15 24.40 -14.51
CA ALA A 233 5.87 23.73 -15.59
C ALA A 233 7.11 22.96 -15.04
N GLY A 234 6.92 22.22 -13.94
CA GLY A 234 7.95 21.51 -13.18
C GLY A 234 8.11 20.06 -13.62
N PRO A 235 9.07 19.29 -13.01
CA PRO A 235 9.09 17.85 -13.19
C PRO A 235 7.81 17.26 -12.57
N PRO A 236 7.32 16.18 -13.17
CA PRO A 236 5.99 15.68 -12.89
C PRO A 236 5.90 15.06 -11.49
N TYR A 237 4.68 14.93 -10.99
CA TYR A 237 4.42 14.21 -9.74
C TYR A 237 4.26 12.74 -10.04
N ASP A 238 4.34 11.87 -9.04
CA ASP A 238 4.05 10.45 -9.10
C ASP A 238 3.47 9.93 -7.76
N LEU A 239 2.77 8.79 -7.77
CA LEU A 239 1.99 8.28 -6.64
C LEU A 239 2.89 7.71 -5.55
N CYS A 240 2.55 7.97 -4.28
CA CYS A 240 3.34 7.48 -3.16
C CYS A 240 2.94 6.04 -2.79
N PHE A 241 3.85 5.08 -2.95
CA PHE A 241 3.63 3.71 -2.51
C PHE A 241 4.93 2.95 -2.23
N THR A 242 4.80 1.88 -1.46
CA THR A 242 5.87 0.91 -1.23
C THR A 242 5.30 -0.48 -1.47
N LEU A 243 6.03 -1.28 -2.23
CA LEU A 243 5.82 -2.71 -2.34
C LEU A 243 6.87 -3.41 -1.51
N THR A 244 6.45 -4.37 -0.70
CA THR A 244 7.34 -5.32 -0.05
C THR A 244 7.16 -6.69 -0.70
N MET A 245 8.20 -7.51 -0.63
CA MET A 245 8.22 -8.83 -1.25
C MET A 245 8.36 -9.94 -0.24
N ALA A 246 8.04 -11.16 -0.66
CA ALA A 246 8.25 -12.33 0.18
C ALA A 246 9.73 -12.48 0.56
N ILE A 247 9.93 -12.92 1.79
CA ILE A 247 11.24 -13.17 2.36
C ILE A 247 11.84 -14.39 1.66
N ASP A 248 13.08 -14.29 1.21
CA ASP A 248 13.83 -15.45 0.72
C ASP A 248 13.74 -16.62 1.71
N GLY A 249 13.17 -17.74 1.28
CA GLY A 249 12.95 -18.90 2.14
C GLY A 249 11.52 -19.09 2.62
N ASP A 250 10.63 -18.10 2.49
CA ASP A 250 9.21 -18.19 2.85
C ASP A 250 8.43 -18.82 1.67
N ALA A 251 8.42 -20.15 1.61
CA ALA A 251 7.84 -20.89 0.49
C ALA A 251 6.30 -20.91 0.54
N ASN A 252 5.73 -20.96 1.75
CA ASN A 252 4.29 -21.01 1.92
C ASN A 252 3.65 -19.61 1.92
N LEU A 253 4.46 -18.56 1.89
CA LEU A 253 4.04 -17.16 1.89
C LEU A 253 3.20 -16.83 3.12
N ASP A 254 3.55 -17.36 4.28
CA ASP A 254 2.89 -16.99 5.54
C ASP A 254 3.56 -15.79 6.23
N GLY A 255 4.65 -15.28 5.65
CA GLY A 255 5.42 -14.16 6.18
C GLY A 255 6.47 -14.60 7.20
N VAL A 256 6.71 -15.90 7.39
CA VAL A 256 7.74 -16.43 8.29
C VAL A 256 8.59 -17.46 7.55
N VAL A 257 9.91 -17.42 7.75
CA VAL A 257 10.83 -18.44 7.22
C VAL A 257 11.11 -19.47 8.30
N ASP A 258 10.52 -20.65 8.19
CA ASP A 258 10.65 -21.70 9.19
C ASP A 258 10.81 -23.14 8.61
N GLY A 259 10.57 -24.15 9.45
CA GLY A 259 10.71 -25.56 9.06
C GLY A 259 9.61 -26.07 8.14
N LEU A 260 8.48 -25.36 8.01
CA LEU A 260 7.42 -25.67 7.06
C LEU A 260 7.89 -25.35 5.64
N ASP A 261 8.62 -24.26 5.44
CA ASP A 261 9.17 -23.90 4.12
C ASP A 261 10.25 -24.86 3.66
N TYR A 262 11.06 -25.34 4.59
CA TYR A 262 12.04 -26.38 4.32
C TYR A 262 11.40 -27.64 3.71
N ASN A 263 10.17 -27.97 4.10
CA ASN A 263 9.47 -29.11 3.51
C ASN A 263 9.19 -28.88 2.02
N ALA A 264 8.83 -27.66 1.61
CA ALA A 264 8.62 -27.33 0.21
C ALA A 264 9.91 -27.54 -0.61
N TRP A 265 11.02 -26.97 -0.16
CA TRP A 265 12.33 -27.15 -0.80
C TRP A 265 12.77 -28.62 -0.85
N SER A 266 12.69 -29.34 0.28
CA SER A 266 13.21 -30.72 0.38
C SER A 266 12.44 -31.71 -0.47
N LEU A 267 11.14 -31.49 -0.70
CA LEU A 267 10.31 -32.32 -1.58
C LEU A 267 10.65 -32.12 -3.06
N HIS A 268 11.17 -30.96 -3.44
CA HIS A 268 11.46 -30.60 -4.83
C HIS A 268 12.96 -30.49 -5.15
N TYR A 269 13.85 -30.85 -4.22
CA TYR A 269 15.28 -30.78 -4.45
C TYR A 269 15.71 -31.49 -5.75
N ASN A 270 16.46 -30.77 -6.58
CA ASN A 270 16.94 -31.17 -7.90
C ASN A 270 15.80 -31.43 -8.91
N GLN A 271 14.69 -30.71 -8.78
CA GLN A 271 13.56 -30.69 -9.71
C GLN A 271 13.28 -29.26 -10.19
N PRO A 272 12.67 -29.08 -11.37
CA PRO A 272 12.11 -27.78 -11.75
C PRO A 272 11.02 -27.35 -10.76
N GLY A 273 10.94 -26.06 -10.49
CA GLY A 273 9.97 -25.50 -9.55
C GLY A 273 9.88 -23.99 -9.69
N GLY A 274 8.95 -23.40 -8.94
CA GLY A 274 8.90 -21.96 -8.69
C GLY A 274 9.01 -21.69 -7.19
N TRP A 275 8.77 -20.44 -6.80
CA TRP A 275 8.89 -19.98 -5.42
C TRP A 275 8.26 -20.92 -4.38
N THR A 276 6.99 -21.32 -4.54
CA THR A 276 6.28 -22.19 -3.60
C THR A 276 6.79 -23.63 -3.58
N GLY A 277 7.61 -24.02 -4.56
CA GLY A 277 8.35 -25.27 -4.59
C GLY A 277 9.73 -25.18 -3.91
N GLY A 278 10.16 -23.98 -3.50
CA GLY A 278 11.46 -23.72 -2.89
C GLY A 278 12.52 -23.18 -3.85
N ASP A 279 12.15 -22.65 -5.02
CA ASP A 279 13.06 -21.90 -5.90
C ASP A 279 13.02 -20.42 -5.51
N PHE A 280 13.85 -20.05 -4.54
CA PHE A 280 13.85 -18.72 -3.92
C PHE A 280 14.69 -17.71 -4.71
N ASN A 281 15.57 -18.17 -5.60
CA ASN A 281 16.32 -17.29 -6.49
C ASN A 281 15.68 -17.10 -7.87
N GLY A 282 14.54 -17.76 -8.14
CA GLY A 282 13.79 -17.64 -9.40
C GLY A 282 14.51 -18.21 -10.62
N SER A 283 15.40 -19.19 -10.44
CA SER A 283 16.17 -19.80 -11.53
C SER A 283 15.37 -20.82 -12.35
N GLY A 284 14.19 -21.23 -11.87
CA GLY A 284 13.36 -22.29 -12.42
C GLY A 284 13.73 -23.69 -11.92
N PHE A 285 14.69 -23.82 -11.01
CA PHE A 285 15.13 -25.09 -10.41
C PHE A 285 15.34 -24.95 -8.91
N VAL A 286 14.92 -25.97 -8.16
CA VAL A 286 15.08 -26.02 -6.70
C VAL A 286 16.38 -26.76 -6.37
N ASP A 287 17.40 -26.06 -5.88
CA ASP A 287 18.71 -26.63 -5.63
C ASP A 287 19.40 -26.13 -4.34
N GLY A 288 20.71 -26.37 -4.22
CA GLY A 288 21.48 -26.01 -3.03
C GLY A 288 21.67 -24.50 -2.83
N LEU A 289 21.49 -23.68 -3.87
CA LEU A 289 21.51 -22.22 -3.76
C LEU A 289 20.27 -21.73 -3.01
N ASP A 290 19.11 -22.32 -3.28
CA ASP A 290 17.86 -21.97 -2.57
C ASP A 290 17.91 -22.36 -1.10
N TYR A 291 18.54 -23.50 -0.78
CA TYR A 291 18.78 -23.88 0.61
C TYR A 291 19.59 -22.82 1.36
N ASN A 292 20.59 -22.21 0.71
CA ASN A 292 21.37 -21.15 1.34
C ASN A 292 20.50 -19.92 1.63
N LEU A 293 19.60 -19.56 0.71
CA LEU A 293 18.65 -18.45 0.90
C LEU A 293 17.72 -18.72 2.09
N TRP A 294 17.09 -19.90 2.15
CA TRP A 294 16.29 -20.30 3.31
C TRP A 294 17.10 -20.30 4.61
N SER A 295 18.30 -20.90 4.60
CA SER A 295 19.13 -21.01 5.81
C SER A 295 19.63 -19.67 6.33
N LEU A 296 19.84 -18.68 5.46
CA LEU A 296 20.26 -17.33 5.86
C LEU A 296 19.12 -16.55 6.53
N ASN A 297 17.89 -16.81 6.12
CA ASN A 297 16.69 -16.11 6.58
C ASN A 297 15.88 -16.87 7.61
N TYR A 298 16.26 -18.11 7.97
CA TYR A 298 15.55 -18.91 8.97
C TYR A 298 15.27 -18.13 10.26
N GLY A 299 14.00 -18.07 10.65
CA GLY A 299 13.50 -17.30 11.79
C GLY A 299 13.21 -15.82 11.48
N CYS A 300 13.23 -15.40 10.21
CA CYS A 300 12.66 -14.12 9.78
C CYS A 300 11.12 -14.17 9.74
N PRO A 301 10.41 -13.07 10.05
CA PRO A 301 10.92 -11.89 10.71
C PRO A 301 11.42 -12.26 12.09
N ARG A 302 12.62 -11.78 12.42
CA ARG A 302 13.20 -12.04 13.74
C ARG A 302 12.31 -11.31 14.74
N ALA A 303 11.76 -12.04 15.71
CA ALA A 303 11.03 -11.41 16.80
C ALA A 303 11.87 -10.25 17.36
N GLY A 304 11.42 -9.02 17.12
CA GLY A 304 12.04 -7.85 17.71
C GLY A 304 12.01 -8.01 19.22
N GLU A 305 13.09 -7.65 19.91
CA GLU A 305 13.03 -7.38 21.34
C GLU A 305 11.81 -6.46 21.58
N PRO A 306 10.94 -6.75 22.57
CA PRO A 306 9.78 -5.93 22.83
C PRO A 306 10.23 -4.48 22.97
N VAL A 307 9.75 -3.62 22.06
CA VAL A 307 10.00 -2.18 22.16
C VAL A 307 9.46 -1.75 23.53
N PRO A 308 10.29 -1.16 24.41
CA PRO A 308 9.80 -0.69 25.70
C PRO A 308 8.64 0.27 25.43
N GLU A 309 7.46 -0.04 25.97
CA GLU A 309 6.30 0.86 25.88
C GLU A 309 6.75 2.28 26.24
N PRO A 310 6.36 3.32 25.49
CA PRO A 310 6.81 4.67 25.78
C PRO A 310 6.53 4.98 27.24
N ALA A 311 7.55 5.41 27.98
CA ALA A 311 7.47 5.72 29.41
C ALA A 311 6.37 6.76 29.75
N SER A 312 5.73 7.34 28.73
CA SER A 312 4.50 8.13 28.76
C SER A 312 3.42 7.55 29.68
N ALA A 313 3.14 6.24 29.64
CA ALA A 313 2.12 5.64 30.52
C ALA A 313 2.56 5.64 31.99
N ALA A 314 3.82 5.30 32.27
CA ALA A 314 4.40 5.36 33.61
C ALA A 314 4.50 6.79 34.15
N LEU A 315 4.84 7.76 33.29
CA LEU A 315 4.88 9.19 33.62
C LEU A 315 3.50 9.78 33.87
N LEU A 316 2.47 9.34 33.14
CA LEU A 316 1.07 9.71 33.38
C LEU A 316 0.57 9.17 34.73
N ILE A 317 0.88 7.91 35.05
CA ILE A 317 0.51 7.30 36.34
C ILE A 317 1.23 8.02 37.50
N LEU A 318 2.53 8.29 37.35
CA LEU A 318 3.31 9.05 38.34
C LEU A 318 2.78 10.49 38.49
N GLY A 319 2.48 11.16 37.37
CA GLY A 319 1.90 12.50 37.35
C GLY A 319 0.55 12.57 38.06
N CYS A 320 -0.36 11.65 37.74
CA CYS A 320 -1.67 11.53 38.40
C CYS A 320 -1.52 11.24 39.91
N TRP A 321 -0.54 10.43 40.30
CA TRP A 321 -0.28 10.12 41.71
C TRP A 321 0.22 11.34 42.51
N PHE A 322 1.13 12.14 41.94
CA PHE A 322 1.57 13.39 42.56
C PHE A 322 0.44 14.42 42.68
N ILE A 323 -0.43 14.53 41.67
CA ILE A 323 -1.60 15.41 41.70
C ILE A 323 -2.60 14.95 42.76
N ALA A 324 -2.86 13.64 42.87
CA ALA A 324 -3.76 13.09 43.89
C ALA A 324 -3.26 13.33 45.31
N ARG A 325 -1.95 13.17 45.57
CA ARG A 325 -1.35 13.44 46.89
C ARG A 325 -1.38 14.92 47.30
N ARG A 326 -1.37 15.82 46.33
CA ARG A 326 -1.47 17.27 46.60
C ARG A 326 -2.87 17.70 47.07
N ARG A 327 -3.91 16.95 46.70
CA ARG A 327 -5.31 17.26 47.06
C ARG A 327 -5.74 16.67 48.41
N SER A 328 -5.00 15.70 48.95
CA SER A 328 -5.30 15.07 50.25
C SER A 328 -4.62 15.76 51.45
N GLY A 329 -3.90 16.86 51.24
CA GLY A 329 -3.15 17.59 52.27
C GLY A 329 -3.61 19.03 52.49
N SER A 330 -4.86 19.37 52.12
CA SER A 330 -5.48 20.68 52.36
C SER A 330 -6.67 20.56 53.30
#